data_AF-A0A8T6IR41-F1
#
_entry.id   AF-A0A8T6IR41-F1
#
_cell.length_a   1.000
_cell.length_b   1.000
_cell.length_c   1.000
_cell.angle_alpha   90.00
_cell.angle_beta   90.00
_cell.angle_gamma   90.00
#
_symmetry.space_group_name_H-M   'P 1'
#
loop_
_entity.id
_entity.type
_entity.pdbx_description
1 polymer ?
#
loop_
_entity_poly.entity_id
_entity_poly.type
_entity_poly.pdbx_seq_one_letter_code
_entity_poly.pdbx_strand_id
1 'polypeptide(L)'
;MVAIGVRYLMGWSMATHSADRERPEWPPHPDRVFMALAAAYYETDGSDDERRALQWLELQPAPSMRAGDASERNTLTTYVPVNDSTAPRLRLGRTPSRQQVNAGLQLLPENRSRQPRQFPASIPADPTVYLIWTGDPSPEVRAGLDSLCSKVIRVGHSASLVQAWVEEAPPEPNLIPTDGVALHSMRVFGQGRLEHLEVQYQNGRRPDRARWTAYTRPQPERQPESPHSLFQSRLLTLRRVSGRLMGLESSLALSEKLRNAVVKHCPEPIPEWVSGHTPDGRPSQTPHIAFLPLPFVGREHADGHLLGFALAIPNQVEQADAGRCLNPLLGVSEDGAMRQVRLYEGASFEWTLELEDRDSPPVALRSRTWTRPARRWATVTPIVFDRHPKGRNKNDEGERIVAEACQRIGLPRPVDVVLSQVSLHLGVPHSRQFPAMRRKSDNGRLQHTHALVKFDRPVNGPVILGAGRYRGYGMCRPVQWEEEDEE
;
A
#
# COMPACT_ATOMS: atom_id res chain seq x y z
N MET A 1 10.58 8.73 27.54
CA MET A 1 10.63 8.17 26.16
C MET A 1 11.63 7.02 26.19
N VAL A 2 11.35 5.95 25.44
CA VAL A 2 12.29 4.83 25.29
C VAL A 2 12.25 4.34 23.86
N ALA A 3 13.40 3.95 23.32
CA ALA A 3 13.50 3.28 22.05
C ALA A 3 14.32 2.01 22.15
N ILE A 4 14.00 1.02 21.31
CA ILE A 4 14.82 -0.17 21.11
C ILE A 4 15.41 -0.07 19.71
N GLY A 5 16.74 0.03 19.65
CA GLY A 5 17.51 -0.10 18.42
C GLY A 5 17.75 -1.57 18.11
N VAL A 6 17.60 -1.96 16.84
CA VAL A 6 17.91 -3.30 16.34
C VAL A 6 18.73 -3.16 15.06
N ARG A 7 19.96 -3.68 15.08
CA ARG A 7 20.85 -3.72 13.92
C ARG A 7 20.98 -5.14 13.40
N TYR A 8 20.62 -5.35 12.14
CA TYR A 8 20.85 -6.62 11.44
C TYR A 8 22.32 -6.76 11.06
N LEU A 9 23.04 -7.66 11.72
CA LEU A 9 24.49 -7.79 11.62
C LEU A 9 24.96 -8.27 10.23
N MET A 10 24.10 -9.02 9.54
CA MET A 10 24.39 -9.54 8.21
C MET A 10 24.02 -8.56 7.07
N GLY A 11 23.43 -7.41 7.39
CA GLY A 11 22.95 -6.45 6.39
C GLY A 11 21.68 -6.88 5.66
N TRP A 12 20.99 -7.93 6.11
CA TRP A 12 19.72 -8.41 5.56
C TRP A 12 18.82 -9.00 6.65
N SER A 13 17.52 -9.01 6.38
CA SER A 13 16.50 -9.62 7.23
C SER A 13 15.82 -10.78 6.49
N MET A 14 15.97 -11.99 7.01
CA MET A 14 15.17 -13.14 6.62
C MET A 14 13.96 -13.23 7.55
N ALA A 15 12.85 -12.71 7.08
CA ALA A 15 11.54 -12.84 7.66
C ALA A 15 10.53 -12.92 6.51
N THR A 16 9.45 -13.66 6.69
CA THR A 16 8.43 -13.85 5.65
C THR A 16 7.12 -13.24 6.09
N HIS A 17 6.34 -12.75 5.13
CA HIS A 17 4.97 -12.31 5.36
C HIS A 17 4.13 -13.49 5.90
N SER A 18 3.11 -13.21 6.72
CA SER A 18 2.34 -14.28 7.38
C SER A 18 1.30 -14.94 6.48
N ALA A 19 0.78 -14.20 5.50
CA ALA A 19 -0.15 -14.70 4.49
C ALA A 19 0.57 -15.30 3.27
N ASP A 20 1.82 -14.89 3.02
CA ASP A 20 2.62 -15.35 1.89
C ASP A 20 4.05 -15.63 2.38
N ARG A 21 4.41 -16.91 2.44
CA ARG A 21 5.71 -17.34 2.95
C ARG A 21 6.85 -17.15 1.95
N GLU A 22 6.54 -16.82 0.69
CA GLU A 22 7.51 -16.53 -0.36
C GLU A 22 7.84 -15.05 -0.45
N ARG A 23 7.00 -14.19 0.14
CA ARG A 23 7.25 -12.74 0.25
C ARG A 23 8.09 -12.39 1.49
N PRO A 24 9.19 -11.64 1.34
CA PRO A 24 9.95 -11.17 2.50
C PRO A 24 9.18 -10.10 3.29
N GLU A 25 9.47 -9.98 4.58
CA GLU A 25 8.85 -9.00 5.48
C GLU A 25 9.89 -7.97 5.93
N TRP A 26 9.63 -6.69 5.64
CA TRP A 26 10.41 -5.56 6.13
C TRP A 26 9.52 -4.32 6.30
N PRO A 27 9.75 -3.46 7.32
CA PRO A 27 10.66 -3.65 8.47
C PRO A 27 10.19 -4.79 9.41
N PRO A 28 11.00 -5.22 10.41
CA PRO A 28 10.51 -6.19 11.37
C PRO A 28 9.29 -5.66 12.12
N HIS A 29 8.20 -6.43 12.09
CA HIS A 29 7.00 -6.07 12.84
C HIS A 29 7.32 -6.00 14.35
N PRO A 30 6.73 -5.04 15.11
CA PRO A 30 6.97 -4.92 16.55
C PRO A 30 6.76 -6.21 17.35
N ASP A 31 5.77 -7.03 16.98
CA ASP A 31 5.54 -8.35 17.59
C ASP A 31 6.73 -9.31 17.44
N ARG A 32 7.53 -9.21 16.35
CA ARG A 32 8.74 -10.03 16.20
C ARG A 32 9.85 -9.62 17.15
N VAL A 33 10.00 -8.31 17.38
CA VAL A 33 10.99 -7.79 18.33
C VAL A 33 10.58 -8.20 19.75
N PHE A 34 9.29 -8.09 20.08
CA PHE A 34 8.77 -8.58 21.36
C PHE A 34 8.99 -10.08 21.56
N MET A 35 8.69 -10.91 20.56
CA MET A 35 8.98 -12.35 20.63
C MET A 35 10.48 -12.65 20.77
N ALA A 36 11.36 -11.83 20.19
CA ALA A 36 12.80 -12.00 20.34
C ALA A 36 13.28 -11.65 21.77
N LEU A 37 12.73 -10.60 22.37
CA LEU A 37 12.96 -10.25 23.78
C LEU A 37 12.43 -11.35 24.72
N ALA A 38 11.22 -11.86 24.46
CA ALA A 38 10.66 -12.98 25.22
C ALA A 38 11.49 -14.26 25.08
N ALA A 39 12.00 -14.57 23.87
CA ALA A 39 12.91 -15.70 23.67
C ALA A 39 14.20 -15.51 24.49
N ALA A 40 14.81 -14.33 24.45
CA ALA A 40 15.99 -14.00 25.24
C ALA A 40 15.75 -14.16 26.75
N TYR A 41 14.58 -13.74 27.25
CA TYR A 41 14.16 -13.95 28.64
C TYR A 41 14.13 -15.44 29.01
N TYR A 42 13.40 -16.26 28.25
CA TYR A 42 13.23 -17.68 28.58
C TYR A 42 14.48 -18.54 28.31
N GLU A 43 15.30 -18.19 27.31
CA GLU A 43 16.54 -18.92 26.98
C GLU A 43 17.68 -18.65 27.98
N THR A 44 17.55 -17.63 28.84
CA THR A 44 18.61 -17.20 29.77
C THR A 44 18.19 -17.18 31.24
N ASP A 45 17.10 -17.88 31.59
CA ASP A 45 16.53 -17.91 32.95
C ASP A 45 16.30 -16.49 33.51
N GLY A 46 15.54 -15.68 32.75
CA GLY A 46 15.42 -14.25 32.97
C GLY A 46 14.91 -13.83 34.36
N SER A 47 15.28 -12.62 34.76
CA SER A 47 15.00 -12.05 36.09
C SER A 47 13.62 -11.40 36.21
N ASP A 48 13.20 -11.12 37.45
CA ASP A 48 11.95 -10.38 37.71
C ASP A 48 11.93 -9.00 37.06
N ASP A 49 13.07 -8.32 36.97
CA ASP A 49 13.20 -7.00 36.34
C ASP A 49 12.97 -7.08 34.83
N GLU A 50 13.50 -8.13 34.19
CA GLU A 50 13.29 -8.40 32.77
C GLU A 50 11.83 -8.78 32.49
N ARG A 51 11.20 -9.57 33.38
CA ARG A 51 9.77 -9.86 33.26
C ARG A 51 8.92 -8.60 33.39
N ARG A 52 9.22 -7.74 34.36
CA ARG A 52 8.56 -6.43 34.52
C ARG A 52 8.75 -5.55 33.29
N ALA A 53 9.92 -5.59 32.66
CA ALA A 53 10.19 -4.87 31.42
C ALA A 53 9.31 -5.33 30.25
N LEU A 54 9.16 -6.64 30.05
CA LEU A 54 8.24 -7.19 29.05
C LEU A 54 6.80 -6.79 29.32
N GLN A 55 6.33 -6.92 30.56
CA GLN A 55 4.98 -6.53 30.97
C GLN A 55 4.72 -5.03 30.77
N TRP A 56 5.72 -4.19 31.06
CA TRP A 56 5.64 -2.76 30.82
C TRP A 56 5.51 -2.44 29.32
N LEU A 57 6.26 -3.14 28.46
CA LEU A 57 6.15 -2.98 27.00
C LEU A 57 4.74 -3.29 26.50
N GLU A 58 4.10 -4.35 27.01
CA GLU A 58 2.76 -4.76 26.58
C GLU A 58 1.68 -3.70 26.82
N LEU A 59 1.92 -2.79 27.78
CA LEU A 59 1.02 -1.68 28.11
C LEU A 59 1.25 -0.44 27.23
N GLN A 60 2.32 -0.42 26.43
CA GLN A 60 2.61 0.72 25.57
C GLN A 60 1.74 0.70 24.30
N PRO A 61 1.41 1.87 23.74
CA PRO A 61 0.80 1.94 22.42
C PRO A 61 1.74 1.36 21.34
N ALA A 62 1.20 1.17 20.14
CA ALA A 62 2.02 0.81 18.99
C ALA A 62 3.20 1.78 18.84
N PRO A 63 4.45 1.29 18.68
CA PRO A 63 5.62 2.16 18.60
C PRO A 63 5.59 2.95 17.30
N SER A 64 6.05 4.20 17.33
CA SER A 64 6.57 4.82 16.11
C SER A 64 7.87 4.13 15.70
N MET A 65 8.20 4.11 14.42
CA MET A 65 9.37 3.40 13.92
C MET A 65 10.23 4.27 13.03
N ARG A 66 11.54 4.02 13.08
CA ARG A 66 12.50 4.42 12.05
C ARG A 66 13.00 3.16 11.35
N ALA A 67 12.78 3.07 10.05
CA ALA A 67 13.38 2.03 9.21
C ALA A 67 13.68 2.55 7.80
N GLY A 68 14.83 2.15 7.24
CA GLY A 68 15.15 2.42 5.84
C GLY A 68 14.25 1.63 4.87
N ASP A 69 14.21 2.06 3.61
CA ASP A 69 13.65 1.24 2.53
C ASP A 69 14.47 -0.05 2.36
N ALA A 70 13.88 -1.08 1.77
CA ALA A 70 14.58 -2.31 1.45
C ALA A 70 14.33 -2.76 0.01
N SER A 71 15.29 -3.49 -0.53
CA SER A 71 15.10 -4.26 -1.76
C SER A 71 14.85 -5.73 -1.43
N GLU A 72 14.01 -6.39 -2.20
CA GLU A 72 13.79 -7.83 -2.07
C GLU A 72 14.91 -8.59 -2.77
N ARG A 73 15.50 -9.58 -2.08
CA ARG A 73 16.47 -10.48 -2.70
C ARG A 73 15.75 -11.40 -3.69
N ASN A 74 16.25 -11.49 -4.91
CA ASN A 74 15.76 -12.47 -5.87
C ASN A 74 15.90 -13.89 -5.28
N THR A 75 14.80 -14.63 -5.24
CA THR A 75 14.73 -15.89 -4.50
C THR A 75 14.65 -17.06 -5.48
N LEU A 76 15.54 -18.04 -5.29
CA LEU A 76 15.56 -19.27 -6.09
C LEU A 76 15.04 -20.44 -5.26
N THR A 77 14.35 -21.37 -5.90
CA THR A 77 13.96 -22.64 -5.26
C THR A 77 15.20 -23.48 -4.99
N THR A 78 15.44 -23.75 -3.71
CA THR A 78 16.54 -24.62 -3.23
C THR A 78 15.95 -25.91 -2.68
N TYR A 79 16.58 -27.05 -2.95
CA TYR A 79 16.13 -28.36 -2.47
C TYR A 79 16.86 -28.75 -1.18
N VAL A 80 16.15 -28.70 -0.05
CA VAL A 80 16.73 -28.91 1.29
C VAL A 80 16.42 -30.33 1.78
N PRO A 81 17.42 -31.07 2.32
CA PRO A 81 17.21 -32.39 2.90
C PRO A 81 16.18 -32.39 4.04
N VAL A 82 15.31 -33.41 4.09
CA VAL A 82 14.38 -33.62 5.21
C VAL A 82 15.13 -34.24 6.39
N ASN A 83 15.24 -33.50 7.50
CA ASN A 83 15.98 -33.94 8.69
C ASN A 83 15.16 -34.79 9.67
N ASP A 84 13.83 -34.81 9.56
CA ASP A 84 12.93 -35.51 10.51
C ASP A 84 12.69 -36.98 10.16
N SER A 85 13.57 -37.58 9.36
CA SER A 85 13.46 -38.99 8.96
C SER A 85 13.78 -39.88 10.15
N THR A 86 12.85 -40.74 10.56
CA THR A 86 13.05 -41.64 11.72
C THR A 86 13.67 -42.96 11.29
N ALA A 87 14.56 -43.48 12.13
CA ALA A 87 15.17 -44.78 11.87
C ALA A 87 14.12 -45.90 11.95
N PRO A 88 14.14 -46.86 11.00
CA PRO A 88 13.24 -48.00 11.04
C PRO A 88 13.54 -48.84 12.29
N ARG A 89 12.49 -49.29 13.00
CA ARG A 89 12.66 -50.25 14.10
C ARG A 89 13.16 -51.58 13.55
N LEU A 90 14.33 -52.03 14.00
CA LEU A 90 14.92 -53.33 13.64
C LEU A 90 14.71 -54.33 14.79
N ARG A 91 14.56 -55.62 14.46
CA ARG A 91 14.54 -56.70 15.44
C ARG A 91 15.85 -57.48 15.37
N LEU A 92 16.51 -57.64 16.52
CA LEU A 92 17.77 -58.37 16.61
C LEU A 92 17.58 -59.82 16.11
N GLY A 93 18.49 -60.30 15.27
CA GLY A 93 18.44 -61.65 14.68
C GLY A 93 17.49 -61.83 13.48
N ARG A 94 16.85 -60.77 12.97
CA ARG A 94 16.07 -60.82 11.73
C ARG A 94 16.67 -59.93 10.64
N THR A 95 16.71 -60.45 9.42
CA THR A 95 17.08 -59.66 8.23
C THR A 95 16.05 -58.54 8.01
N PRO A 96 16.49 -57.29 7.83
CA PRO A 96 15.59 -56.16 7.55
C PRO A 96 14.79 -56.39 6.27
N SER A 97 13.52 -55.98 6.26
CA SER A 97 12.71 -55.96 5.04
C SER A 97 13.22 -54.90 4.06
N ARG A 98 12.90 -55.03 2.76
CA ARG A 98 13.22 -54.01 1.74
C ARG A 98 12.75 -52.60 2.14
N GLN A 99 11.58 -52.50 2.77
CA GLN A 99 11.04 -51.23 3.23
C GLN A 99 11.89 -50.63 4.38
N GLN A 100 12.35 -51.46 5.32
CA GLN A 100 13.25 -51.03 6.39
C GLN A 100 14.62 -50.62 5.85
N VAL A 101 15.16 -51.34 4.87
CA VAL A 101 16.42 -50.93 4.20
C VAL A 101 16.24 -49.57 3.52
N ASN A 102 15.18 -49.37 2.74
CA ASN A 102 14.91 -48.10 2.07
C ASN A 102 14.72 -46.94 3.06
N ALA A 103 14.01 -47.15 4.16
CA ALA A 103 13.85 -46.16 5.22
C ALA A 103 15.18 -45.83 5.91
N GLY A 104 16.04 -46.83 6.15
CA GLY A 104 17.39 -46.63 6.69
C GLY A 104 18.29 -45.87 5.73
N LEU A 105 18.23 -46.17 4.43
CA LEU A 105 18.99 -45.45 3.40
C LEU A 105 18.60 -43.97 3.33
N GLN A 106 17.32 -43.63 3.52
CA GLN A 106 16.86 -42.23 3.56
C GLN A 106 17.44 -41.43 4.74
N LEU A 107 18.07 -42.06 5.74
CA LEU A 107 18.79 -41.34 6.80
C LEU A 107 20.14 -40.80 6.32
N LEU A 108 20.74 -41.41 5.30
CA LEU A 108 22.03 -41.03 4.74
C LEU A 108 21.90 -39.70 3.96
N PRO A 109 22.81 -38.73 4.16
CA PRO A 109 22.73 -37.41 3.51
C PRO A 109 22.53 -37.45 1.99
N GLU A 110 23.13 -38.43 1.31
CA GLU A 110 23.10 -38.59 -0.15
C GLU A 110 21.72 -39.05 -0.65
N ASN A 111 20.97 -39.79 0.18
CA ASN A 111 19.71 -40.44 -0.17
C ASN A 111 18.50 -39.79 0.51
N ARG A 112 18.71 -38.74 1.31
CA ARG A 112 17.63 -37.97 1.93
C ARG A 112 16.74 -37.38 0.86
N SER A 113 15.44 -37.50 1.06
CA SER A 113 14.48 -36.75 0.26
C SER A 113 14.74 -35.25 0.43
N ARG A 114 14.63 -34.51 -0.66
CA ARG A 114 14.81 -33.05 -0.65
C ARG A 114 13.49 -32.39 -0.97
N GLN A 115 13.14 -31.37 -0.20
CA GLN A 115 11.92 -30.59 -0.40
C GLN A 115 12.27 -29.22 -0.99
N PRO A 116 11.51 -28.73 -1.98
CA PRO A 116 11.70 -27.38 -2.48
C PRO A 116 11.41 -26.38 -1.35
N ARG A 117 12.33 -25.44 -1.16
CA ARG A 117 12.26 -24.37 -0.17
C ARG A 117 12.72 -23.07 -0.81
N GLN A 118 12.10 -21.98 -0.40
CA GLN A 118 12.53 -20.63 -0.70
C GLN A 118 12.92 -19.93 0.61
N PHE A 119 13.87 -19.00 0.51
CA PHE A 119 14.39 -18.23 1.64
C PHE A 119 14.37 -16.74 1.28
N PRO A 120 13.18 -16.13 1.18
CA PRO A 120 13.07 -14.72 0.85
C PRO A 120 13.71 -13.87 1.95
N ALA A 121 14.38 -12.80 1.54
CA ALA A 121 15.07 -11.89 2.45
C ALA A 121 14.98 -10.46 1.92
N SER A 122 14.86 -9.50 2.83
CA SER A 122 14.95 -8.07 2.53
C SER A 122 16.38 -7.58 2.78
N ILE A 123 16.87 -6.74 1.86
CA ILE A 123 18.17 -6.07 1.94
C ILE A 123 17.88 -4.59 2.19
N PRO A 124 17.90 -4.12 3.45
CA PRO A 124 17.62 -2.74 3.78
C PRO A 124 18.76 -1.80 3.39
N ALA A 125 18.42 -0.58 3.01
CA ALA A 125 19.39 0.49 2.75
C ALA A 125 20.14 0.91 4.03
N ASP A 126 19.46 0.82 5.18
CA ASP A 126 20.04 0.94 6.51
C ASP A 126 19.67 -0.31 7.32
N PRO A 127 20.64 -1.13 7.77
CA PRO A 127 20.36 -2.34 8.53
C PRO A 127 19.89 -2.08 9.96
N THR A 128 19.78 -0.83 10.39
CA THR A 128 19.33 -0.44 11.72
C THR A 128 17.89 0.05 11.69
N VAL A 129 17.08 -0.46 12.61
CA VAL A 129 15.71 -0.01 12.84
C VAL A 129 15.52 0.38 14.30
N TYR A 130 14.60 1.31 14.54
CA TYR A 130 14.27 1.76 15.88
C TYR A 130 12.76 1.64 16.11
N LEU A 131 12.37 1.07 17.24
CA LEU A 131 11.00 1.09 17.75
C LEU A 131 10.97 2.11 18.88
N ILE A 132 10.09 3.11 18.79
CA ILE A 132 10.12 4.33 19.60
C ILE A 132 8.77 4.48 20.30
N TRP A 133 8.80 4.50 21.63
CA TRP A 133 7.64 4.71 22.49
C TRP A 133 7.75 6.04 23.24
N THR A 134 6.63 6.75 23.36
CA THR A 134 6.54 7.99 24.13
C THR A 134 6.60 7.75 25.64
N GLY A 135 6.18 6.56 26.09
CA GLY A 135 6.23 6.14 27.49
C GLY A 135 7.63 6.27 28.10
N ASP A 136 7.66 6.54 29.41
CA ASP A 136 8.90 6.65 30.17
C ASP A 136 8.96 5.54 31.23
N PRO A 137 9.84 4.54 31.07
CA PRO A 137 9.98 3.47 32.05
C PRO A 137 10.69 3.95 33.32
N SER A 138 10.39 3.33 34.47
CA SER A 138 11.19 3.53 35.68
C SER A 138 12.64 3.04 35.47
N PRO A 139 13.60 3.45 36.32
CA PRO A 139 14.99 3.01 36.21
C PRO A 139 15.14 1.48 36.21
N GLU A 140 14.35 0.77 37.01
CA GLU A 140 14.36 -0.70 37.11
C GLU A 140 13.84 -1.34 35.82
N VAL A 141 12.74 -0.82 35.27
CA VAL A 141 12.17 -1.29 34.00
C VAL A 141 13.16 -1.04 32.86
N ARG A 142 13.83 0.12 32.86
CA ARG A 142 14.86 0.46 31.88
C ARG A 142 16.06 -0.49 31.96
N ALA A 143 16.54 -0.81 33.17
CA ALA A 143 17.62 -1.77 33.37
C ALA A 143 17.21 -3.18 32.88
N GLY A 144 15.98 -3.61 33.14
CA GLY A 144 15.43 -4.86 32.61
C GLY A 144 15.38 -4.88 31.08
N LEU A 145 14.98 -3.77 30.44
CA LEU A 145 14.99 -3.64 28.97
C LEU A 145 16.41 -3.73 28.40
N ASP A 146 17.37 -3.07 29.04
CA ASP A 146 18.77 -3.08 28.60
C ASP A 146 19.38 -4.49 28.69
N SER A 147 19.16 -5.16 29.84
CA SER A 147 19.55 -6.57 30.03
C SER A 147 18.94 -7.47 28.96
N LEU A 148 17.64 -7.37 28.70
CA LEU A 148 16.98 -8.15 27.66
C LEU A 148 17.55 -7.88 26.27
N CYS A 149 17.71 -6.61 25.90
CA CYS A 149 18.24 -6.24 24.58
C CYS A 149 19.64 -6.84 24.35
N SER A 150 20.50 -6.82 25.37
CA SER A 150 21.85 -7.40 25.29
C SER A 150 21.87 -8.91 25.01
N LYS A 151 20.78 -9.61 25.36
CA LYS A 151 20.63 -11.07 25.19
C LYS A 151 19.96 -11.47 23.87
N VAL A 152 19.41 -10.54 23.11
CA VAL A 152 18.75 -10.84 21.83
C VAL A 152 19.80 -11.16 20.76
N ILE A 153 19.77 -12.40 20.25
CA ILE A 153 20.71 -12.85 19.21
C ILE A 153 20.15 -12.79 17.78
N ARG A 154 18.80 -12.78 17.63
CA ARG A 154 18.13 -12.79 16.33
C ARG A 154 16.72 -12.22 16.40
N VAL A 155 16.23 -11.68 15.28
CA VAL A 155 14.82 -11.31 15.10
C VAL A 155 14.25 -12.04 13.89
N GLY A 156 13.21 -12.86 14.11
CA GLY A 156 12.61 -13.67 13.05
C GLY A 156 13.37 -14.99 12.82
N HIS A 157 13.93 -15.17 11.62
CA HIS A 157 14.64 -16.40 11.26
C HIS A 157 15.99 -16.53 11.98
N SER A 158 16.50 -17.75 12.20
CA SER A 158 17.81 -18.02 12.82
C SER A 158 19.00 -17.44 12.07
N ALA A 159 18.82 -17.12 10.80
CA ALA A 159 19.84 -16.52 9.96
C ALA A 159 19.88 -14.97 10.08
N SER A 160 18.85 -14.36 10.67
CA SER A 160 18.73 -12.91 10.86
C SER A 160 19.35 -12.47 12.19
N LEU A 161 20.68 -12.56 12.28
CA LEU A 161 21.42 -12.19 13.48
C LEU A 161 21.33 -10.68 13.73
N VAL A 162 21.12 -10.29 15.00
CA VAL A 162 20.98 -8.88 15.37
C VAL A 162 21.83 -8.52 16.59
N GLN A 163 22.11 -7.23 16.71
CA GLN A 163 22.41 -6.56 17.98
C GLN A 163 21.17 -5.72 18.36
N ALA A 164 20.73 -5.78 19.61
CA ALA A 164 19.69 -4.90 20.14
C ALA A 164 20.19 -4.09 21.35
N TRP A 165 19.65 -2.88 21.54
CA TRP A 165 19.99 -2.01 22.67
C TRP A 165 18.84 -1.06 23.00
N VAL A 166 18.84 -0.49 24.21
CA VAL A 166 17.99 0.64 24.56
C VAL A 166 18.63 1.93 24.05
N GLU A 167 17.91 2.66 23.21
CA GLU A 167 18.35 3.93 22.63
C GLU A 167 17.75 5.11 23.41
N GLU A 168 18.61 6.05 23.81
CA GLU A 168 18.21 7.25 24.55
C GLU A 168 17.79 8.39 23.61
N ALA A 169 18.48 8.52 22.47
CA ALA A 169 18.28 9.59 21.50
C ALA A 169 17.97 8.99 20.11
N PRO A 170 16.79 8.37 19.94
CA PRO A 170 16.45 7.74 18.67
C PRO A 170 16.29 8.77 17.55
N PRO A 171 16.56 8.38 16.29
CA PRO A 171 16.28 9.24 15.14
C PRO A 171 14.78 9.50 14.96
N GLU A 172 14.45 10.60 14.29
CA GLU A 172 13.06 10.95 13.94
C GLU A 172 12.33 9.80 13.22
N PRO A 173 11.16 9.37 13.72
CA PRO A 173 10.41 8.26 13.14
C PRO A 173 9.93 8.60 11.72
N ASN A 174 9.97 7.60 10.85
CA ASN A 174 9.45 7.70 9.48
C ASN A 174 8.29 6.73 9.21
N LEU A 175 7.82 6.01 10.23
CA LEU A 175 6.64 5.15 10.22
C LEU A 175 5.86 5.40 11.52
N ILE A 176 4.70 6.02 11.41
CA ILE A 176 3.87 6.41 12.56
C ILE A 176 2.59 5.56 12.54
N PRO A 177 2.20 4.94 13.65
CA PRO A 177 0.90 4.29 13.79
C PRO A 177 -0.21 5.26 13.44
N THR A 178 -1.17 4.83 12.63
CA THR A 178 -2.30 5.66 12.21
C THR A 178 -3.58 4.87 12.27
N ASP A 179 -4.68 5.57 12.51
CA ASP A 179 -6.00 5.03 12.22
C ASP A 179 -6.25 5.08 10.71
N GLY A 180 -6.80 3.99 10.16
CA GLY A 180 -7.31 3.93 8.79
C GLY A 180 -6.56 3.07 7.78
N VAL A 181 -6.88 3.22 6.49
CA VAL A 181 -6.24 2.48 5.39
C VAL A 181 -4.85 3.05 5.18
N ALA A 182 -3.84 2.23 5.45
CA ALA A 182 -2.46 2.61 5.25
C ALA A 182 -1.74 1.60 4.36
N LEU A 183 -0.76 2.11 3.61
CA LEU A 183 0.07 1.32 2.71
C LEU A 183 0.92 0.29 3.46
N HIS A 184 1.22 0.55 4.72
CA HIS A 184 1.95 -0.36 5.59
C HIS A 184 1.03 -0.76 6.74
N SER A 185 0.99 -2.05 7.05
CA SER A 185 0.44 -2.53 8.30
C SER A 185 1.44 -3.48 8.92
N MET A 186 1.57 -3.43 10.25
CA MET A 186 2.51 -4.27 10.98
C MET A 186 1.80 -4.95 12.15
N ARG A 187 2.32 -6.12 12.53
CA ARG A 187 1.83 -6.87 13.68
C ARG A 187 2.42 -6.26 14.94
N VAL A 188 1.55 -5.77 15.81
CA VAL A 188 1.92 -5.13 17.07
C VAL A 188 1.37 -5.96 18.22
N PHE A 189 2.23 -6.29 19.17
CA PHE A 189 1.84 -6.96 20.40
C PHE A 189 0.97 -6.03 21.26
N GLY A 190 0.31 -6.58 22.27
CA GLY A 190 -0.45 -5.82 23.25
C GLY A 190 -0.54 -6.57 24.56
N GLN A 191 -1.35 -6.05 25.48
CA GLN A 191 -1.56 -6.64 26.80
C GLN A 191 -1.89 -8.14 26.74
N GLY A 192 -1.14 -8.95 27.50
CA GLY A 192 -1.33 -10.41 27.62
C GLY A 192 -0.58 -11.24 26.56
N ARG A 193 0.21 -10.61 25.69
CA ARG A 193 1.06 -11.30 24.71
C ARG A 193 2.09 -12.22 25.36
N LEU A 194 2.77 -11.82 26.44
CA LEU A 194 3.79 -12.61 27.13
C LEU A 194 3.20 -13.91 27.68
N GLU A 195 2.09 -13.80 28.42
CA GLU A 195 1.35 -14.94 28.95
C GLU A 195 0.87 -15.87 27.82
N HIS A 196 0.38 -15.29 26.72
CA HIS A 196 0.01 -16.07 25.54
C HIS A 196 1.20 -16.84 24.94
N LEU A 197 2.38 -16.21 24.82
CA LEU A 197 3.59 -16.89 24.32
C LEU A 197 3.98 -18.06 25.25
N GLU A 198 3.91 -17.85 26.56
CA GLU A 198 4.19 -18.87 27.58
C GLU A 198 3.24 -20.08 27.45
N VAL A 199 1.93 -19.82 27.40
CA VAL A 199 0.91 -20.87 27.25
C VAL A 199 1.10 -21.64 25.94
N GLN A 200 1.38 -20.97 24.83
CA GLN A 200 1.56 -21.66 23.54
C GLN A 200 2.83 -22.53 23.55
N TYR A 201 3.92 -22.04 24.13
CA TYR A 201 5.16 -22.80 24.27
C TYR A 201 4.96 -24.07 25.12
N GLN A 202 4.34 -23.94 26.29
CA GLN A 202 4.05 -25.09 27.18
C GLN A 202 3.18 -26.15 26.49
N ASN A 203 2.29 -25.73 25.58
CA ASN A 203 1.45 -26.62 24.79
C ASN A 203 2.10 -27.15 23.51
N GLY A 204 3.38 -26.83 23.25
CA GLY A 204 4.09 -27.23 22.02
C GLY A 204 3.52 -26.63 20.73
N ARG A 205 2.85 -25.48 20.84
CA ARG A 205 2.16 -24.80 19.74
C ARG A 205 2.92 -23.56 19.29
N ARG A 206 2.72 -23.17 18.04
CA ARG A 206 3.19 -21.88 17.54
C ARG A 206 2.27 -20.77 18.04
N PRO A 207 2.80 -19.58 18.33
CA PRO A 207 1.96 -18.48 18.80
C PRO A 207 1.03 -17.98 17.69
N ASP A 208 -0.20 -17.64 18.09
CA ASP A 208 -1.13 -16.92 17.23
C ASP A 208 -0.59 -15.54 16.82
N ARG A 209 -1.16 -14.98 15.74
CA ARG A 209 -0.74 -13.71 15.18
C ARG A 209 -1.20 -12.56 16.09
N ALA A 210 -0.32 -11.59 16.31
CA ALA A 210 -0.70 -10.34 16.97
C ALA A 210 -1.55 -9.44 16.06
N ARG A 211 -2.11 -8.38 16.64
CA ARG A 211 -3.02 -7.46 15.96
C ARG A 211 -2.30 -6.67 14.86
N TRP A 212 -2.97 -6.47 13.74
CA TRP A 212 -2.50 -5.56 12.69
C TRP A 212 -2.81 -4.11 13.03
N THR A 213 -1.78 -3.28 12.96
CA THR A 213 -1.87 -1.83 13.12
C THR A 213 -1.38 -1.17 11.84
N ALA A 214 -2.12 -0.19 11.35
CA ALA A 214 -1.78 0.59 10.17
C ALA A 214 -0.67 1.61 10.48
N TYR A 215 0.23 1.82 9.52
CA TYR A 215 1.36 2.73 9.63
C TYR A 215 1.46 3.63 8.40
N THR A 216 1.70 4.92 8.65
CA THR A 216 1.95 5.90 7.61
C THR A 216 3.36 6.43 7.69
N ARG A 217 3.94 6.80 6.55
CA ARG A 217 5.14 7.62 6.53
C ARG A 217 4.74 9.09 6.62
N PRO A 218 5.22 9.86 7.61
CA PRO A 218 5.00 11.29 7.62
C PRO A 218 5.70 11.87 6.37
N GLN A 219 4.93 12.53 5.53
CA GLN A 219 5.53 13.45 4.57
C GLN A 219 5.76 14.77 5.31
N PRO A 220 6.92 15.43 5.15
CA PRO A 220 7.07 16.77 5.65
C PRO A 220 5.89 17.59 5.13
N GLU A 221 5.20 18.31 6.04
CA GLU A 221 4.24 19.35 5.67
C GLU A 221 4.98 20.37 4.81
N ARG A 222 5.00 20.13 3.51
CA ARG A 222 5.35 21.18 2.58
C ARG A 222 4.12 22.06 2.51
N GLN A 223 4.24 23.25 3.09
CA GLN A 223 3.34 24.34 2.71
C GLN A 223 3.27 24.37 1.19
N PRO A 224 2.09 24.21 0.58
CA PRO A 224 2.00 24.18 -0.86
C PRO A 224 2.31 25.60 -1.38
N GLU A 225 3.57 25.85 -1.76
CA GLU A 225 3.93 27.08 -2.50
C GLU A 225 3.15 27.19 -3.83
N SER A 226 2.69 26.05 -4.33
CA SER A 226 1.92 25.92 -5.57
C SER A 226 0.44 25.61 -5.28
N PRO A 227 -0.52 26.27 -5.96
CA PRO A 227 -1.94 25.96 -5.84
C PRO A 227 -2.23 24.47 -6.02
N HIS A 228 -3.18 23.93 -5.25
CA HIS A 228 -3.54 22.52 -5.25
C HIS A 228 -5.03 22.34 -5.54
N SER A 229 -5.40 21.18 -6.07
CA SER A 229 -6.82 20.88 -6.29
C SER A 229 -7.53 20.56 -4.97
N LEU A 230 -8.87 20.42 -5.01
CA LEU A 230 -9.70 20.04 -3.85
C LEU A 230 -9.46 18.59 -3.36
N PHE A 231 -8.50 17.87 -3.92
CA PHE A 231 -8.18 16.47 -3.61
C PHE A 231 -6.77 16.33 -3.05
N GLN A 232 -6.61 15.35 -2.17
CA GLN A 232 -5.34 15.01 -1.56
C GLN A 232 -4.34 14.55 -2.64
N SER A 233 -3.08 14.97 -2.50
CA SER A 233 -2.00 14.58 -3.40
C SER A 233 -1.52 13.13 -3.19
N ARG A 234 -1.87 12.53 -2.04
CA ARG A 234 -1.66 11.12 -1.70
C ARG A 234 -2.86 10.31 -2.13
N LEU A 235 -2.74 9.62 -3.26
CA LEU A 235 -3.81 8.79 -3.80
C LEU A 235 -3.75 7.39 -3.16
N LEU A 236 -4.90 6.85 -2.74
CA LEU A 236 -4.96 5.42 -2.38
C LEU A 236 -4.94 4.60 -3.66
N THR A 237 -3.79 4.01 -3.96
CA THR A 237 -3.55 3.33 -5.23
C THR A 237 -3.84 1.85 -5.10
N LEU A 238 -4.63 1.32 -6.02
CA LEU A 238 -5.01 -0.07 -6.14
C LEU A 238 -4.39 -0.66 -7.41
N ARG A 239 -3.52 -1.66 -7.29
CA ARG A 239 -2.91 -2.37 -8.40
C ARG A 239 -3.79 -3.52 -8.88
N ARG A 240 -3.80 -3.77 -10.20
CA ARG A 240 -4.37 -4.99 -10.77
C ARG A 240 -3.49 -6.18 -10.45
N VAL A 241 -4.10 -7.24 -9.92
CA VAL A 241 -3.46 -8.50 -9.55
C VAL A 241 -3.73 -9.58 -10.59
N SER A 242 -4.98 -9.66 -11.03
CA SER A 242 -5.44 -10.62 -12.02
C SER A 242 -6.60 -10.04 -12.83
N GLY A 243 -7.06 -10.79 -13.83
CA GLY A 243 -8.13 -10.38 -14.75
C GLY A 243 -7.62 -9.94 -16.11
N ARG A 244 -8.56 -9.66 -17.02
CA ARG A 244 -8.28 -9.30 -18.42
C ARG A 244 -7.46 -8.00 -18.50
N LEU A 245 -6.52 -7.89 -19.43
CA LEU A 245 -5.87 -6.60 -19.71
C LEU A 245 -6.87 -5.69 -20.44
N MET A 246 -7.19 -4.52 -19.84
CA MET A 246 -8.19 -3.59 -20.37
C MET A 246 -7.54 -2.21 -20.59
N GLY A 247 -7.96 -1.50 -21.64
CA GLY A 247 -7.48 -0.16 -21.97
C GLY A 247 -8.28 0.97 -21.31
N LEU A 248 -7.85 2.20 -21.57
CA LEU A 248 -8.46 3.42 -21.06
C LEU A 248 -9.95 3.58 -21.42
N GLU A 249 -10.41 3.01 -22.52
CA GLU A 249 -11.82 2.98 -22.91
C GLU A 249 -12.72 2.30 -21.87
N SER A 250 -12.16 1.41 -21.05
CA SER A 250 -12.86 0.69 -19.98
C SER A 250 -13.00 1.49 -18.67
N SER A 251 -12.43 2.71 -18.61
CA SER A 251 -12.37 3.53 -17.38
C SER A 251 -13.74 3.80 -16.77
N LEU A 252 -14.76 4.07 -17.59
CA LEU A 252 -16.10 4.39 -17.10
C LEU A 252 -16.71 3.19 -16.35
N ALA A 253 -16.72 2.01 -16.99
CA ALA A 253 -17.30 0.80 -16.45
C ALA A 253 -16.57 0.34 -15.17
N LEU A 254 -15.23 0.32 -15.20
CA LEU A 254 -14.42 -0.07 -14.04
C LEU A 254 -14.59 0.90 -12.86
N SER A 255 -14.61 2.21 -13.13
CA SER A 255 -14.84 3.22 -12.08
C SER A 255 -16.21 3.06 -11.42
N GLU A 256 -17.24 2.70 -12.18
CA GLU A 256 -18.58 2.45 -11.65
C GLU A 256 -18.61 1.22 -10.75
N LYS A 257 -18.00 0.10 -11.17
CA LYS A 257 -17.92 -1.11 -10.34
C LYS A 257 -17.12 -0.85 -9.07
N LEU A 258 -15.99 -0.14 -9.16
CA LEU A 258 -15.17 0.19 -8.00
C LEU A 258 -15.92 1.12 -7.04
N ARG A 259 -16.64 2.12 -7.56
CA ARG A 259 -17.51 2.98 -6.74
C ARG A 259 -18.58 2.16 -6.01
N ASN A 260 -19.26 1.26 -6.70
CA ASN A 260 -20.29 0.43 -6.09
C ASN A 260 -19.69 -0.49 -5.01
N ALA A 261 -18.48 -1.01 -5.21
CA ALA A 261 -17.76 -1.77 -4.19
C ALA A 261 -17.44 -0.93 -2.95
N VAL A 262 -16.94 0.30 -3.13
CA VAL A 262 -16.67 1.24 -2.02
C VAL A 262 -17.94 1.56 -1.24
N VAL A 263 -19.01 1.94 -1.93
CA VAL A 263 -20.30 2.27 -1.28
C VAL A 263 -20.85 1.06 -0.52
N LYS A 264 -20.82 -0.13 -1.13
CA LYS A 264 -21.35 -1.38 -0.52
C LYS A 264 -20.66 -1.76 0.80
N HIS A 265 -19.37 -1.48 0.93
CA HIS A 265 -18.58 -1.89 2.10
C HIS A 265 -18.35 -0.74 3.09
N CYS A 266 -18.79 0.47 2.76
CA CYS A 266 -18.76 1.60 3.69
C CYS A 266 -19.75 1.34 4.83
N PRO A 267 -19.36 1.54 6.10
CA PRO A 267 -20.29 1.47 7.23
C PRO A 267 -21.39 2.52 7.11
N GLU A 268 -22.59 2.16 7.59
CA GLU A 268 -23.72 3.08 7.67
C GLU A 268 -23.61 4.02 8.88
N PRO A 269 -24.04 5.30 8.79
CA PRO A 269 -24.55 5.95 7.58
C PRO A 269 -23.43 6.29 6.57
N ILE A 270 -23.67 6.04 5.28
CA ILE A 270 -22.68 6.34 4.22
C ILE A 270 -22.45 7.86 4.12
N PRO A 271 -21.22 8.36 4.31
CA PRO A 271 -20.95 9.80 4.26
C PRO A 271 -21.15 10.41 2.87
N GLU A 272 -21.51 11.69 2.82
CA GLU A 272 -21.68 12.45 1.57
C GLU A 272 -20.42 12.44 0.69
N TRP A 273 -19.22 12.49 1.30
CA TRP A 273 -17.95 12.42 0.57
C TRP A 273 -17.69 11.05 -0.08
N VAL A 274 -18.38 9.98 0.34
CA VAL A 274 -18.34 8.65 -0.28
C VAL A 274 -19.46 8.48 -1.29
N SER A 275 -20.70 8.81 -0.90
CA SER A 275 -21.89 8.60 -1.72
C SER A 275 -21.99 9.62 -2.86
N GLY A 276 -21.44 10.82 -2.70
CA GLY A 276 -21.66 11.97 -3.59
C GLY A 276 -23.10 12.50 -3.55
N HIS A 277 -23.87 12.19 -2.51
CA HIS A 277 -25.25 12.63 -2.32
C HIS A 277 -25.44 13.19 -0.89
N THR A 278 -26.26 14.23 -0.78
CA THR A 278 -26.71 14.77 0.51
C THR A 278 -27.58 13.75 1.25
N PRO A 279 -27.85 13.91 2.56
CA PRO A 279 -28.76 13.03 3.31
C PRO A 279 -30.14 12.87 2.65
N ASP A 280 -30.66 13.92 1.98
CA ASP A 280 -31.92 13.88 1.23
C ASP A 280 -31.84 13.14 -0.14
N GLY A 281 -30.69 12.53 -0.49
CA GLY A 281 -30.47 11.85 -1.75
C GLY A 281 -30.22 12.75 -2.98
N ARG A 282 -30.09 14.08 -2.79
CA ARG A 282 -29.76 15.02 -3.87
C ARG A 282 -28.26 14.97 -4.22
N PRO A 283 -27.86 15.27 -5.47
CA PRO A 283 -26.45 15.36 -5.83
C PRO A 283 -25.70 16.37 -4.94
N SER A 284 -24.58 15.93 -4.39
CA SER A 284 -23.72 16.76 -3.53
C SER A 284 -23.15 17.97 -4.30
N GLN A 285 -23.08 19.10 -3.61
CA GLN A 285 -22.33 20.29 -4.07
C GLN A 285 -20.91 20.34 -3.51
N THR A 286 -20.58 19.45 -2.57
CA THR A 286 -19.25 19.33 -1.98
C THR A 286 -18.40 18.30 -2.75
N PRO A 287 -17.07 18.42 -2.72
CA PRO A 287 -16.19 17.40 -3.28
C PRO A 287 -16.39 16.04 -2.59
N HIS A 288 -16.40 14.98 -3.40
CA HIS A 288 -16.49 13.58 -2.94
C HIS A 288 -15.42 12.74 -3.64
N ILE A 289 -15.23 11.50 -3.19
CA ILE A 289 -14.19 10.61 -3.69
C ILE A 289 -14.26 10.43 -5.21
N ALA A 290 -13.10 10.54 -5.87
CA ALA A 290 -12.96 10.32 -7.31
C ALA A 290 -12.16 9.04 -7.59
N PHE A 291 -12.57 8.32 -8.63
CA PHE A 291 -12.00 7.04 -9.06
C PHE A 291 -11.17 7.27 -10.32
N LEU A 292 -9.84 7.16 -10.21
CA LEU A 292 -8.89 7.57 -11.24
C LEU A 292 -8.25 6.35 -11.92
N PRO A 293 -8.41 6.14 -13.23
CA PRO A 293 -7.71 5.06 -13.93
C PRO A 293 -6.20 5.31 -13.93
N LEU A 294 -5.39 4.27 -13.75
CA LEU A 294 -3.93 4.36 -13.76
C LEU A 294 -3.35 3.62 -14.98
N PRO A 295 -3.29 4.27 -16.16
CA PRO A 295 -2.83 3.64 -17.38
C PRO A 295 -1.30 3.72 -17.57
N PHE A 296 -0.77 2.81 -18.39
CA PHE A 296 0.58 2.91 -18.94
C PHE A 296 0.59 3.88 -20.14
N VAL A 297 1.01 5.14 -19.91
CA VAL A 297 0.97 6.26 -20.88
C VAL A 297 2.26 7.10 -20.88
N GLY A 298 2.47 7.87 -21.95
CA GLY A 298 3.56 8.86 -22.13
C GLY A 298 4.96 8.26 -21.98
N ARG A 299 5.15 7.08 -22.57
CA ARG A 299 6.42 6.41 -22.84
C ARG A 299 6.38 5.92 -24.29
N GLU A 300 7.55 5.64 -24.87
CA GLU A 300 7.68 5.20 -26.27
C GLU A 300 6.77 4.01 -26.61
N HIS A 301 6.72 3.00 -25.74
CA HIS A 301 5.92 1.78 -25.93
C HIS A 301 4.61 1.78 -25.15
N ALA A 302 4.12 2.95 -24.76
CA ALA A 302 2.85 3.04 -24.05
C ALA A 302 1.66 2.70 -24.95
N ASP A 303 0.75 1.87 -24.45
CA ASP A 303 -0.43 1.35 -25.15
C ASP A 303 -1.76 1.69 -24.45
N GLY A 304 -1.71 2.37 -23.30
CA GLY A 304 -2.89 2.80 -22.55
C GLY A 304 -3.55 1.70 -21.72
N HIS A 305 -2.95 0.51 -21.56
CA HIS A 305 -3.53 -0.50 -20.69
C HIS A 305 -3.56 -0.03 -19.23
N LEU A 306 -4.60 -0.42 -18.50
CA LEU A 306 -4.80 -0.06 -17.11
C LEU A 306 -4.00 -0.99 -16.19
N LEU A 307 -3.14 -0.39 -15.37
CA LEU A 307 -2.37 -1.09 -14.33
C LEU A 307 -3.12 -1.14 -12.99
N GLY A 308 -4.14 -0.29 -12.83
CA GLY A 308 -4.87 -0.16 -11.57
C GLY A 308 -5.81 1.05 -11.56
N PHE A 309 -6.27 1.41 -10.36
CA PHE A 309 -7.06 2.60 -10.07
C PHE A 309 -6.49 3.33 -8.86
N ALA A 310 -6.75 4.63 -8.75
CA ALA A 310 -6.51 5.38 -7.53
C ALA A 310 -7.82 5.97 -7.01
N LEU A 311 -7.93 6.08 -5.69
CA LEU A 311 -8.95 6.88 -5.03
C LEU A 311 -8.36 8.23 -4.66
N ALA A 312 -8.92 9.30 -5.20
CA ALA A 312 -8.61 10.67 -4.82
C ALA A 312 -9.65 11.14 -3.79
N ILE A 313 -9.19 11.30 -2.56
CA ILE A 313 -10.01 11.72 -1.42
C ILE A 313 -9.99 13.25 -1.34
N PRO A 314 -11.11 13.93 -1.07
CA PRO A 314 -11.12 15.38 -0.85
C PRO A 314 -10.25 15.84 0.32
N ASN A 315 -9.68 17.05 0.22
CA ASN A 315 -8.79 17.59 1.27
C ASN A 315 -9.48 17.76 2.63
N GLN A 316 -10.78 18.02 2.63
CA GLN A 316 -11.58 18.22 3.84
C GLN A 316 -11.88 16.92 4.61
N VAL A 317 -11.54 15.75 4.06
CA VAL A 317 -11.80 14.46 4.71
C VAL A 317 -10.62 14.10 5.60
N GLU A 318 -10.88 13.92 6.89
CA GLU A 318 -9.89 13.47 7.86
C GLU A 318 -9.44 12.03 7.60
N GLN A 319 -8.18 11.74 7.92
CA GLN A 319 -7.60 10.41 7.70
C GLN A 319 -8.33 9.31 8.48
N ALA A 320 -8.77 9.59 9.71
CA ALA A 320 -9.53 8.66 10.52
C ALA A 320 -10.88 8.30 9.88
N ASP A 321 -11.59 9.29 9.32
CA ASP A 321 -12.86 9.08 8.62
C ASP A 321 -12.68 8.29 7.32
N ALA A 322 -11.68 8.65 6.51
CA ALA A 322 -11.31 7.89 5.32
C ALA A 322 -10.98 6.42 5.68
N GLY A 323 -10.25 6.25 6.78
CA GLY A 323 -9.95 4.97 7.38
C GLY A 323 -11.18 4.15 7.71
N ARG A 324 -12.09 4.69 8.53
CA ARG A 324 -13.33 4.03 8.93
C ARG A 324 -14.15 3.56 7.72
N CYS A 325 -14.24 4.39 6.69
CA CYS A 325 -15.07 4.10 5.51
C CYS A 325 -14.43 3.10 4.54
N LEU A 326 -13.11 3.14 4.36
CA LEU A 326 -12.43 2.36 3.31
C LEU A 326 -11.76 1.08 3.83
N ASN A 327 -11.43 0.99 5.12
CA ASN A 327 -10.76 -0.17 5.71
C ASN A 327 -11.53 -1.50 5.55
N PRO A 328 -12.87 -1.54 5.61
CA PRO A 328 -13.60 -2.79 5.36
C PRO A 328 -13.35 -3.39 3.97
N LEU A 329 -13.09 -2.54 2.96
CA LEU A 329 -12.83 -2.97 1.59
C LEU A 329 -11.34 -3.12 1.28
N LEU A 330 -10.52 -2.16 1.72
CA LEU A 330 -9.12 -1.98 1.29
C LEU A 330 -8.10 -2.33 2.36
N GLY A 331 -8.56 -2.61 3.58
CA GLY A 331 -7.71 -2.91 4.72
C GLY A 331 -7.00 -4.25 4.60
N VAL A 332 -6.31 -4.58 5.68
CA VAL A 332 -5.65 -5.87 5.85
C VAL A 332 -6.65 -6.85 6.46
N SER A 333 -6.73 -8.08 5.94
CA SER A 333 -7.53 -9.15 6.54
C SER A 333 -6.89 -9.69 7.81
N GLU A 334 -7.62 -10.52 8.57
CA GLU A 334 -7.13 -11.07 9.84
C GLU A 334 -5.83 -11.89 9.67
N ASP A 335 -5.67 -12.53 8.51
CA ASP A 335 -4.46 -13.25 8.12
C ASP A 335 -3.32 -12.32 7.65
N GLY A 336 -3.51 -11.00 7.63
CA GLY A 336 -2.47 -10.07 7.20
C GLY A 336 -2.38 -9.85 5.70
N ALA A 337 -3.19 -10.52 4.89
CA ALA A 337 -3.22 -10.25 3.46
C ALA A 337 -3.88 -8.89 3.18
N MET A 338 -3.45 -8.22 2.10
CA MET A 338 -4.23 -7.10 1.56
C MET A 338 -5.56 -7.64 1.04
N ARG A 339 -6.67 -6.97 1.39
CA ARG A 339 -7.99 -7.38 0.88
C ARG A 339 -8.05 -7.20 -0.64
N GLN A 340 -8.57 -8.23 -1.30
CA GLN A 340 -8.80 -8.23 -2.74
C GLN A 340 -10.18 -7.65 -3.08
N VAL A 341 -10.19 -6.61 -3.91
CA VAL A 341 -11.41 -6.03 -4.48
C VAL A 341 -11.67 -6.66 -5.84
N ARG A 342 -12.70 -7.51 -5.90
CA ARG A 342 -13.13 -8.14 -7.16
C ARG A 342 -14.17 -7.28 -7.87
N LEU A 343 -13.85 -6.86 -9.08
CA LEU A 343 -14.73 -6.12 -9.98
C LEU A 343 -15.13 -7.03 -11.13
N TYR A 344 -16.42 -7.19 -11.37
CA TYR A 344 -16.90 -8.03 -12.45
C TYR A 344 -18.18 -7.46 -13.09
N GLU A 345 -18.43 -7.84 -14.33
CA GLU A 345 -19.66 -7.54 -15.06
C GLU A 345 -20.09 -8.76 -15.87
N GLY A 346 -20.87 -9.65 -15.25
CA GLY A 346 -21.30 -10.90 -15.87
C GLY A 346 -20.13 -11.65 -16.50
N ALA A 347 -20.26 -12.02 -17.78
CA ALA A 347 -19.19 -12.64 -18.56
C ALA A 347 -18.26 -11.64 -19.28
N SER A 348 -18.50 -10.32 -19.16
CA SER A 348 -17.79 -9.29 -19.93
C SER A 348 -16.36 -9.07 -19.44
N PHE A 349 -16.16 -8.99 -18.12
CA PHE A 349 -14.85 -8.91 -17.50
C PHE A 349 -14.88 -9.33 -16.03
N GLU A 350 -13.71 -9.76 -15.55
CA GLU A 350 -13.37 -9.92 -14.15
C GLU A 350 -11.99 -9.30 -13.90
N TRP A 351 -11.87 -8.55 -12.81
CA TRP A 351 -10.69 -7.83 -12.35
C TRP A 351 -10.52 -8.04 -10.86
N THR A 352 -9.29 -8.28 -10.40
CA THR A 352 -8.95 -8.25 -8.97
C THR A 352 -7.94 -7.15 -8.71
N LEU A 353 -8.27 -6.28 -7.76
CA LEU A 353 -7.44 -5.17 -7.30
C LEU A 353 -7.00 -5.38 -5.86
N GLU A 354 -5.80 -4.91 -5.52
CA GLU A 354 -5.27 -4.85 -4.14
C GLU A 354 -4.62 -3.49 -3.91
N LEU A 355 -4.54 -3.04 -2.65
CA LEU A 355 -3.77 -1.84 -2.30
C LEU A 355 -2.31 -2.01 -2.77
N GLU A 356 -1.75 -0.99 -3.42
CA GLU A 356 -0.38 -0.99 -3.90
C GLU A 356 0.60 -0.79 -2.75
N ASP A 357 1.30 -1.84 -2.39
CA ASP A 357 2.17 -1.92 -1.22
C ASP A 357 3.62 -2.30 -1.56
N ARG A 358 3.99 -2.32 -2.85
CA ARG A 358 5.36 -2.61 -3.28
C ARG A 358 6.27 -1.40 -3.03
N ASP A 359 7.52 -1.65 -2.67
CA ASP A 359 8.53 -0.60 -2.45
C ASP A 359 8.87 0.16 -3.75
N SER A 360 8.85 -0.55 -4.88
CA SER A 360 9.15 0.01 -6.20
C SER A 360 8.01 -0.27 -7.19
N PRO A 361 6.85 0.41 -7.05
CA PRO A 361 5.74 0.19 -7.94
C PRO A 361 6.05 0.79 -9.33
N PRO A 362 5.42 0.26 -10.41
CA PRO A 362 5.43 0.88 -11.73
C PRO A 362 5.13 2.39 -11.66
N VAL A 363 5.75 3.18 -12.54
CA VAL A 363 5.63 4.65 -12.50
C VAL A 363 4.18 5.11 -12.51
N ALA A 364 3.30 4.49 -13.30
CA ALA A 364 1.88 4.84 -13.35
C ALA A 364 1.11 4.56 -12.04
N LEU A 365 1.62 3.68 -11.16
CA LEU A 365 1.02 3.38 -9.85
C LEU A 365 1.57 4.27 -8.72
N ARG A 366 2.49 5.21 -9.03
CA ARG A 366 3.01 6.19 -8.07
C ARG A 366 2.10 7.42 -8.06
N SER A 367 1.59 7.82 -6.89
CA SER A 367 0.76 9.04 -6.75
C SER A 367 1.41 10.27 -7.39
N ARG A 368 2.72 10.47 -7.16
CA ARG A 368 3.50 11.62 -7.68
C ARG A 368 3.49 11.74 -9.21
N THR A 369 3.28 10.64 -9.94
CA THR A 369 3.15 10.66 -11.41
C THR A 369 1.96 11.51 -11.86
N TRP A 370 0.93 11.61 -11.03
CA TRP A 370 -0.34 12.30 -11.30
C TRP A 370 -0.52 13.57 -10.49
N THR A 371 0.29 13.78 -9.44
CA THR A 371 0.08 14.87 -8.48
C THR A 371 1.23 15.86 -8.37
N ARG A 372 2.41 15.57 -8.96
CA ARG A 372 3.57 16.48 -8.90
C ARG A 372 3.24 17.88 -9.46
N PRO A 373 3.88 18.95 -8.93
CA PRO A 373 3.77 20.28 -9.49
C PRO A 373 4.11 20.31 -10.99
N ALA A 374 3.25 20.96 -11.78
CA ALA A 374 3.51 21.21 -13.20
C ALA A 374 2.70 22.41 -13.72
N ARG A 375 3.26 23.12 -14.72
CA ARG A 375 2.56 24.20 -15.44
C ARG A 375 1.68 23.68 -16.57
N ARG A 376 2.02 22.53 -17.16
CA ARG A 376 1.35 21.95 -18.34
C ARG A 376 0.78 20.58 -18.01
N TRP A 377 -0.50 20.39 -18.33
CA TRP A 377 -1.26 19.18 -18.04
C TRP A 377 -2.02 18.75 -19.30
N ALA A 378 -1.92 17.47 -19.68
CA ALA A 378 -2.69 16.93 -20.79
C ALA A 378 -3.55 15.76 -20.31
N THR A 379 -4.74 15.63 -20.88
CA THR A 379 -5.72 14.63 -20.45
C THR A 379 -5.32 13.21 -20.85
N VAL A 380 -5.44 12.25 -19.94
CA VAL A 380 -5.31 10.80 -20.22
C VAL A 380 -6.67 10.13 -20.37
N THR A 381 -7.72 10.74 -19.80
CA THR A 381 -9.12 10.43 -20.14
C THR A 381 -9.84 11.72 -20.55
N PRO A 382 -10.73 11.69 -21.55
CA PRO A 382 -11.31 12.90 -22.11
C PRO A 382 -12.17 13.64 -21.07
N ILE A 383 -12.16 14.97 -21.14
CA ILE A 383 -12.98 15.83 -20.28
C ILE A 383 -14.40 15.81 -20.81
N VAL A 384 -15.34 15.37 -19.98
CA VAL A 384 -16.78 15.52 -20.25
C VAL A 384 -17.19 16.93 -19.86
N PHE A 385 -17.68 17.72 -20.79
CA PHE A 385 -18.05 19.11 -20.50
C PHE A 385 -19.19 19.19 -19.49
N ASP A 386 -19.10 20.12 -18.53
CA ASP A 386 -20.18 20.35 -17.55
C ASP A 386 -21.43 20.96 -18.18
N ARG A 387 -21.24 21.75 -19.23
CA ARG A 387 -22.31 22.28 -20.09
C ARG A 387 -21.96 22.05 -21.56
N HIS A 388 -22.96 21.88 -22.40
CA HIS A 388 -22.74 21.67 -23.82
C HIS A 388 -22.26 22.96 -24.50
N PRO A 389 -21.13 22.97 -25.24
CA PRO A 389 -20.74 24.13 -26.03
C PRO A 389 -21.81 24.47 -27.08
N LYS A 390 -22.31 25.71 -27.08
CA LYS A 390 -23.34 26.18 -28.01
C LYS A 390 -22.77 27.24 -28.96
N GLY A 391 -23.43 27.47 -30.09
CA GLY A 391 -23.10 28.54 -31.03
C GLY A 391 -22.11 28.16 -32.13
N ARG A 392 -21.66 29.18 -32.88
CA ARG A 392 -20.73 29.03 -34.03
C ARG A 392 -19.28 28.76 -33.59
N ASN A 393 -18.84 29.34 -32.47
CA ASN A 393 -17.50 29.16 -31.92
C ASN A 393 -17.47 28.10 -30.81
N LYS A 394 -17.78 26.85 -31.16
CA LYS A 394 -17.86 25.76 -30.19
C LYS A 394 -16.52 25.47 -29.49
N ASN A 395 -15.41 25.71 -30.18
CA ASN A 395 -14.08 25.46 -29.63
C ASN A 395 -13.77 26.45 -28.49
N ASP A 396 -13.88 27.76 -28.74
CA ASP A 396 -13.66 28.82 -27.75
C ASP A 396 -14.59 28.69 -26.53
N GLU A 397 -15.85 28.27 -26.73
CA GLU A 397 -16.76 27.96 -25.63
C GLU A 397 -16.30 26.75 -24.84
N GLY A 398 -15.86 25.68 -25.51
CA GLY A 398 -15.30 24.50 -24.86
C GLY A 398 -14.05 24.81 -24.02
N GLU A 399 -13.14 25.63 -24.54
CA GLU A 399 -11.94 26.10 -23.84
C GLU A 399 -12.31 26.90 -22.59
N ARG A 400 -13.29 27.81 -22.70
CA ARG A 400 -13.84 28.55 -21.55
C ARG A 400 -14.46 27.62 -20.50
N ILE A 401 -15.19 26.59 -20.92
CA ILE A 401 -15.78 25.59 -20.01
C ILE A 401 -14.69 24.81 -19.26
N VAL A 402 -13.61 24.42 -19.93
CA VAL A 402 -12.47 23.73 -19.30
C VAL A 402 -11.74 24.67 -18.32
N ALA A 403 -11.53 25.93 -18.68
CA ALA A 403 -10.95 26.92 -17.78
C ALA A 403 -11.80 27.13 -16.51
N GLU A 404 -13.13 27.21 -16.65
CA GLU A 404 -14.05 27.23 -15.51
C GLU A 404 -13.99 25.93 -14.69
N ALA A 405 -13.77 24.78 -15.33
CA ALA A 405 -13.63 23.50 -14.64
C ALA A 405 -12.37 23.43 -13.77
N CYS A 406 -11.26 24.06 -14.18
CA CYS A 406 -10.07 24.20 -13.33
C CYS A 406 -10.37 24.98 -12.05
N GLN A 407 -11.06 26.11 -12.17
CA GLN A 407 -11.45 26.93 -11.01
C GLN A 407 -12.39 26.16 -10.07
N ARG A 408 -13.30 25.36 -10.61
CA ARG A 408 -14.23 24.53 -9.84
C ARG A 408 -13.57 23.42 -9.03
N ILE A 409 -12.33 23.05 -9.35
CA ILE A 409 -11.52 22.13 -8.54
C ILE A 409 -10.45 22.84 -7.72
N GLY A 410 -10.57 24.15 -7.49
CA GLY A 410 -9.69 24.93 -6.63
C GLY A 410 -8.40 25.44 -7.30
N LEU A 411 -8.21 25.18 -8.59
CA LEU A 411 -7.01 25.60 -9.32
C LEU A 411 -7.15 27.04 -9.87
N PRO A 412 -6.04 27.75 -10.12
CA PRO A 412 -6.07 29.02 -10.83
C PRO A 412 -6.70 28.85 -12.21
N ARG A 413 -7.21 29.95 -12.78
CA ARG A 413 -7.64 29.94 -14.17
C ARG A 413 -6.42 29.69 -15.07
N PRO A 414 -6.47 28.73 -16.01
CA PRO A 414 -5.36 28.51 -16.93
C PRO A 414 -5.16 29.70 -17.85
N VAL A 415 -3.91 29.93 -18.25
CA VAL A 415 -3.55 30.97 -19.23
C VAL A 415 -3.83 30.52 -20.66
N ASP A 416 -3.88 29.20 -20.89
CA ASP A 416 -4.13 28.62 -22.20
C ASP A 416 -4.78 27.23 -22.06
N VAL A 417 -5.72 26.95 -22.96
CA VAL A 417 -6.41 25.66 -23.08
C VAL A 417 -6.55 25.34 -24.55
N VAL A 418 -6.02 24.19 -24.96
CA VAL A 418 -6.14 23.70 -26.34
C VAL A 418 -6.94 22.40 -26.34
N LEU A 419 -8.07 22.40 -27.04
CA LEU A 419 -8.88 21.19 -27.21
C LEU A 419 -8.38 20.36 -28.39
N SER A 420 -8.37 19.05 -28.22
CA SER A 420 -8.00 18.11 -29.27
C SER A 420 -8.78 16.80 -29.13
N GLN A 421 -8.92 16.07 -30.22
CA GLN A 421 -9.46 14.72 -30.18
C GLN A 421 -8.42 13.66 -29.79
N VAL A 422 -7.14 14.05 -29.74
CA VAL A 422 -6.01 13.17 -29.37
C VAL A 422 -5.26 13.80 -28.21
N SER A 423 -4.81 12.99 -27.27
CA SER A 423 -3.96 13.45 -26.17
C SER A 423 -2.52 13.65 -26.62
N LEU A 424 -1.77 14.51 -25.93
CA LEU A 424 -0.31 14.58 -26.10
C LEU A 424 0.42 13.37 -25.51
N HIS A 425 -0.21 12.57 -24.65
CA HIS A 425 0.43 11.39 -24.06
C HIS A 425 0.30 10.20 -25.00
N LEU A 426 1.45 9.62 -25.39
CA LEU A 426 1.50 8.34 -26.09
C LEU A 426 0.74 7.24 -25.33
N GLY A 427 0.08 6.35 -26.07
CA GLY A 427 -0.76 5.29 -25.53
C GLY A 427 -2.19 5.71 -25.15
N VAL A 428 -2.53 7.01 -25.20
CA VAL A 428 -3.91 7.45 -24.95
C VAL A 428 -4.75 7.32 -26.23
N PRO A 429 -5.90 6.61 -26.21
CA PRO A 429 -6.78 6.51 -27.38
C PRO A 429 -7.37 7.86 -27.81
N HIS A 430 -7.85 7.92 -29.05
CA HIS A 430 -8.63 9.07 -29.53
C HIS A 430 -9.93 9.21 -28.72
N SER A 431 -10.37 10.45 -28.44
CA SER A 431 -11.54 10.74 -27.57
C SER A 431 -12.79 9.94 -27.93
N ARG A 432 -13.10 9.80 -29.23
CA ARG A 432 -14.23 9.01 -29.77
C ARG A 432 -14.19 7.51 -29.46
N GLN A 433 -13.05 6.95 -29.05
CA GLN A 433 -12.96 5.55 -28.62
C GLN A 433 -13.44 5.35 -27.18
N PHE A 434 -13.56 6.44 -26.41
CA PHE A 434 -14.11 6.41 -25.07
C PHE A 434 -15.64 6.38 -25.11
N PRO A 435 -16.30 5.55 -24.28
CA PRO A 435 -17.75 5.60 -24.14
C PRO A 435 -18.27 6.98 -23.73
N ALA A 436 -19.25 7.51 -24.47
CA ALA A 436 -19.89 8.76 -24.09
C ALA A 436 -20.73 8.58 -22.82
N MET A 437 -20.49 9.42 -21.81
CA MET A 437 -21.36 9.50 -20.64
C MET A 437 -22.77 9.92 -21.07
N ARG A 438 -23.79 9.38 -20.40
CA ARG A 438 -25.19 9.67 -20.70
C ARG A 438 -25.79 10.61 -19.67
N ARG A 439 -26.55 11.60 -20.14
CA ARG A 439 -27.29 12.53 -19.29
C ARG A 439 -28.46 11.79 -18.64
N LYS A 440 -28.65 11.98 -17.33
CA LYS A 440 -29.72 11.29 -16.58
C LYS A 440 -31.14 11.66 -17.04
N SER A 441 -31.36 12.88 -17.55
CA SER A 441 -32.70 13.39 -17.86
C SER A 441 -33.28 12.86 -19.18
N ASP A 442 -32.46 12.69 -20.22
CA ASP A 442 -32.90 12.35 -21.58
C ASP A 442 -32.07 11.23 -22.22
N ASN A 443 -31.15 10.63 -21.46
CA ASN A 443 -30.18 9.64 -21.93
C ASN A 443 -29.27 10.12 -23.09
N GLY A 444 -29.23 11.44 -23.33
CA GLY A 444 -28.44 12.07 -24.37
C GLY A 444 -26.94 11.96 -24.11
N ARG A 445 -26.14 11.85 -25.18
CA ARG A 445 -24.69 11.75 -25.08
C ARG A 445 -24.09 13.08 -24.65
N LEU A 446 -23.31 13.06 -23.57
CA LEU A 446 -22.51 14.19 -23.15
C LEU A 446 -21.26 14.27 -24.05
N GLN A 447 -20.93 15.48 -24.49
CA GLN A 447 -19.75 15.72 -25.31
C GLN A 447 -18.49 15.68 -24.45
N HIS A 448 -17.43 15.11 -25.02
CA HIS A 448 -16.13 15.04 -24.39
C HIS A 448 -14.99 15.24 -25.38
N THR A 449 -13.82 15.65 -24.88
CA THR A 449 -12.63 15.86 -25.72
C THR A 449 -11.36 15.76 -24.88
N HIS A 450 -10.21 15.56 -25.51
CA HIS A 450 -8.93 15.78 -24.85
C HIS A 450 -8.58 17.26 -24.80
N ALA A 451 -7.71 17.63 -23.86
CA ALA A 451 -7.24 18.99 -23.71
C ALA A 451 -5.79 19.02 -23.23
N LEU A 452 -5.06 20.05 -23.66
CA LEU A 452 -3.86 20.56 -23.02
C LEU A 452 -4.24 21.81 -22.23
N VAL A 453 -3.80 21.88 -20.98
CA VAL A 453 -4.08 22.99 -20.06
C VAL A 453 -2.74 23.55 -19.56
N LYS A 454 -2.55 24.86 -19.67
CA LYS A 454 -1.36 25.57 -19.22
C LYS A 454 -1.73 26.60 -18.15
N PHE A 455 -0.98 26.60 -17.06
CA PHE A 455 -1.08 27.58 -15.97
C PHE A 455 0.10 28.55 -16.00
N ASP A 456 -0.08 29.74 -15.44
CA ASP A 456 0.98 30.76 -15.26
C ASP A 456 2.07 30.31 -14.28
N ARG A 457 1.70 29.42 -13.35
CA ARG A 457 2.55 28.87 -12.29
C ARG A 457 2.35 27.36 -12.15
N PRO A 458 3.30 26.62 -11.54
CA PRO A 458 3.10 25.22 -11.25
C PRO A 458 1.87 25.02 -10.35
N VAL A 459 1.06 24.00 -10.66
CA VAL A 459 -0.05 23.57 -9.80
C VAL A 459 0.13 22.10 -9.42
N ASN A 460 -0.32 21.74 -8.23
CA ASN A 460 -0.33 20.36 -7.74
C ASN A 460 -1.61 19.64 -8.17
N GLY A 461 -1.46 18.39 -8.60
CA GLY A 461 -2.58 17.52 -8.92
C GLY A 461 -3.15 16.79 -7.69
N PRO A 462 -4.15 15.93 -7.89
CA PRO A 462 -4.63 15.48 -9.19
C PRO A 462 -5.45 16.56 -9.91
N VAL A 463 -5.22 16.71 -11.22
CA VAL A 463 -6.03 17.60 -12.09
C VAL A 463 -7.09 16.76 -12.79
N ILE A 464 -8.33 16.83 -12.31
CA ILE A 464 -9.48 16.04 -12.79
C ILE A 464 -10.66 16.96 -13.12
N LEU A 465 -11.00 17.05 -14.41
CA LEU A 465 -11.84 18.13 -14.94
C LEU A 465 -13.17 17.63 -15.50
N GLY A 466 -14.17 18.51 -15.46
CA GLY A 466 -15.48 18.27 -16.09
C GLY A 466 -16.45 17.42 -15.28
N ALA A 467 -17.59 17.09 -15.90
CA ALA A 467 -18.70 16.36 -15.27
C ALA A 467 -18.35 14.90 -14.94
N GLY A 468 -17.32 14.36 -15.59
CA GLY A 468 -16.84 12.99 -15.40
C GLY A 468 -15.77 12.82 -14.33
N ARG A 469 -15.36 13.90 -13.63
CA ARG A 469 -14.21 13.92 -12.71
C ARG A 469 -14.24 12.88 -11.59
N TYR A 470 -15.43 12.44 -11.17
CA TYR A 470 -15.61 11.41 -10.14
C TYR A 470 -15.76 9.98 -10.71
N ARG A 471 -15.70 9.80 -12.03
CA ARG A 471 -16.03 8.55 -12.73
C ARG A 471 -14.97 8.16 -13.77
N GLY A 472 -13.71 8.46 -13.46
CA GLY A 472 -12.56 8.13 -14.30
C GLY A 472 -12.39 8.97 -15.57
N TYR A 473 -13.12 10.07 -15.73
CA TYR A 473 -13.02 10.96 -16.90
C TYR A 473 -12.40 12.31 -16.53
N GLY A 474 -11.80 12.97 -17.53
CA GLY A 474 -11.15 14.26 -17.39
C GLY A 474 -9.87 14.25 -16.56
N MET A 475 -9.27 13.08 -16.35
CA MET A 475 -8.02 12.95 -15.62
C MET A 475 -6.86 13.46 -16.48
N CYS A 476 -6.00 14.29 -15.89
CA CYS A 476 -4.82 14.82 -16.57
C CYS A 476 -3.52 14.28 -15.95
N ARG A 477 -2.47 14.28 -16.76
CA ARG A 477 -1.10 13.98 -16.36
C ARG A 477 -0.17 15.14 -16.72
N PRO A 478 0.79 15.50 -15.85
CA PRO A 478 1.81 16.49 -16.15
C PRO A 478 2.55 16.17 -17.46
N VAL A 479 2.78 17.19 -18.28
CA VAL A 479 3.61 17.08 -19.50
C VAL A 479 5.01 17.60 -19.16
N GLN A 480 6.06 16.83 -19.48
CA GLN A 480 7.43 17.34 -19.53
C GLN A 480 7.74 17.66 -20.98
N TRP A 481 8.19 18.88 -21.23
CA TRP A 481 8.87 19.21 -22.47
C TRP A 481 10.34 19.22 -22.06
N GLU A 482 11.20 18.55 -22.82
CA GLU A 482 12.59 18.98 -22.84
C GLU A 482 12.53 20.40 -23.40
N GLU A 483 12.81 21.39 -22.56
CA GLU A 483 13.16 22.70 -23.11
C GLU A 483 14.49 22.43 -23.80
N GLU A 484 14.47 22.37 -25.13
CA GLU A 484 15.70 22.59 -25.90
C GLU A 484 16.22 23.93 -25.40
N ASP A 485 17.37 23.90 -24.73
CA ASP A 485 18.12 25.10 -24.40
C ASP A 485 18.33 25.85 -25.72
N GLU A 486 17.59 26.94 -25.91
CA GLU A 486 17.85 27.91 -26.98
C GLU A 486 19.23 28.51 -26.67
N GLU A 487 20.25 28.08 -27.43
CA GLU A 487 21.59 28.68 -27.49
C GLU A 487 21.56 30.16 -27.90
#